data_AF-A0A350ID75-F1
#
_entry.id   AF-A0A350ID75-F1
#
_cell.length_a   1.000
_cell.length_b   1.000
_cell.length_c   1.000
_cell.angle_alpha   90.00
_cell.angle_beta   90.00
_cell.angle_gamma   90.00
#
_symmetry.space_group_name_H-M   'P 1'
#
loop_
_entity.id
_entity.type
_entity.pdbx_description
1 polymer ?
#
loop_
_entity_poly.entity_id
_entity_poly.type
_entity_poly.pdbx_seq_one_letter_code
_entity_poly.pdbx_strand_id
1 'polypeptide(L)'
;MNIEQVLEMWKEDSIIDDLKLDDTTVRMARVHSKYLELITISKMRRKKKDLDYKTLLKDKWLYYNGKLSKDQIDAFKWEYDPFGGL
;
A
#
# COMPACT_ATOMS: atom_id res chain seq x y z
N MET A 1 -7.65 0.27 7.49
CA MET A 1 -7.03 1.60 7.56
C MET A 1 -7.07 2.20 6.17
N ASN A 2 -8.04 3.07 5.90
CA ASN A 2 -8.05 3.95 4.73
C ASN A 2 -7.59 5.36 5.14
N ILE A 3 -7.54 6.29 4.19
CA ILE A 3 -7.06 7.64 4.46
C ILE A 3 -8.03 8.41 5.36
N GLU A 4 -9.33 8.19 5.22
CA GLU A 4 -10.38 8.83 6.00
C GLU A 4 -10.24 8.50 7.49
N GLN A 5 -9.96 7.23 7.82
CA GLN A 5 -9.69 6.79 9.19
C GLN A 5 -8.46 7.47 9.79
N VAL A 6 -7.37 7.61 9.02
CA VAL A 6 -6.15 8.27 9.49
C VAL A 6 -6.38 9.76 9.75
N LEU A 7 -7.16 10.42 8.89
CA LEU A 7 -7.51 11.82 9.07
C LEU A 7 -8.40 12.03 10.29
N GLU A 8 -9.35 11.13 10.54
CA GLU A 8 -10.21 11.22 11.73
C GLU A 8 -9.42 11.01 13.02
N MET A 9 -8.54 10.01 13.05
CA MET A 9 -7.61 9.82 14.17
C MET A 9 -6.77 11.08 14.44
N TRP A 10 -6.29 11.76 13.38
CA TRP A 10 -5.44 12.94 13.56
C TRP A 10 -6.21 14.12 14.14
N LYS A 11 -7.47 14.32 13.74
CA LYS A 11 -8.32 15.38 14.32
C LYS A 11 -8.45 15.21 15.83
N GLU A 12 -8.59 13.98 16.31
CA GLU A 12 -8.69 13.67 17.74
C GLU A 12 -7.31 13.76 18.44
N ASP A 13 -6.29 13.12 17.88
CA ASP A 13 -4.96 13.02 18.51
C ASP A 13 -4.21 14.36 18.61
N SER A 14 -4.50 15.31 17.70
CA SER A 14 -3.80 16.59 17.60
C SER A 14 -4.34 17.68 18.53
N ILE A 15 -5.42 17.43 19.28
CA ILE A 15 -6.00 18.40 20.22
C ILE A 15 -5.01 18.71 21.34
N ILE A 16 -4.69 20.00 21.52
CA ILE A 16 -3.82 20.51 22.58
C ILE A 16 -4.70 20.94 23.76
N ASP A 17 -4.35 20.48 24.97
CA ASP A 17 -4.97 20.95 26.21
C ASP A 17 -4.10 22.06 26.82
N ASP A 18 -4.54 23.31 26.63
CA ASP A 18 -3.82 24.50 27.10
C ASP A 18 -3.70 24.57 28.63
N LEU A 19 -4.54 23.86 29.37
CA LEU A 19 -4.48 23.79 30.83
C LEU A 19 -3.47 22.74 31.32
N LYS A 20 -3.01 21.83 30.43
CA LYS A 20 -2.13 20.70 30.73
C LYS A 20 -1.04 20.55 29.65
N LEU A 21 -0.25 21.61 29.46
CA LEU A 21 0.76 21.67 28.41
C LEU A 21 1.92 20.68 28.62
N ASP A 22 2.28 20.39 29.86
CA ASP A 22 3.28 19.39 30.24
C ASP A 22 2.86 17.99 29.81
N ASP A 23 1.64 17.57 30.18
CA ASP A 23 1.06 16.30 29.76
C ASP A 23 0.89 16.23 28.23
N THR A 24 0.42 17.33 27.62
CA THR A 24 0.25 17.43 26.16
C THR A 24 1.58 17.25 25.44
N THR A 25 2.66 17.85 25.96
CA THR A 25 4.01 17.72 25.37
C THR A 25 4.49 16.27 25.38
N VAL A 26 4.31 15.55 26.50
CA VAL A 26 4.64 14.11 26.59
C VAL A 26 3.77 13.28 25.65
N ARG A 27 2.47 13.59 25.56
CA ARG A 27 1.54 12.90 24.65
C ARG A 27 1.93 13.07 23.19
N MET A 28 2.37 14.26 22.79
CA MET A 28 2.74 14.55 21.40
C MET A 28 3.92 13.72 20.90
N ALA A 29 4.89 13.37 21.76
CA ALA A 29 5.95 12.42 21.39
C ALA A 29 5.41 11.03 21.04
N ARG A 30 4.38 10.56 21.78
CA ARG A 30 3.72 9.27 21.52
C ARG A 30 2.89 9.32 20.23
N VAL A 31 2.17 10.43 20.01
CA VAL A 31 1.43 10.68 18.77
C VAL A 31 2.39 10.66 17.57
N HIS A 32 3.53 11.35 17.66
CA HIS A 32 4.53 11.32 16.58
C HIS A 32 4.99 9.91 16.27
N SER A 33 5.31 9.10 17.30
CA SER A 33 5.70 7.70 17.11
C SER A 33 4.60 6.88 16.42
N LYS A 34 3.33 7.03 16.83
CA LYS A 34 2.18 6.37 16.21
C LYS A 34 2.07 6.68 14.71
N TYR A 35 2.09 7.95 14.32
CA TYR A 35 1.97 8.32 12.90
C TYR A 35 3.22 7.99 12.08
N LEU A 36 4.41 8.03 12.69
CA LEU A 36 5.65 7.58 12.08
C LEU A 36 5.61 6.09 11.73
N GLU A 37 5.06 5.26 12.61
CA GLU A 37 4.86 3.84 12.33
C GLU A 37 3.89 3.64 11.15
N LEU A 38 2.73 4.31 11.18
CA LEU A 38 1.71 4.23 10.13
C LEU A 38 2.27 4.60 8.75
N ILE A 39 3.01 5.71 8.64
CA ILE A 39 3.59 6.14 7.37
C ILE A 39 4.71 5.19 6.92
N THR A 40 5.51 4.66 7.85
CA THR A 40 6.60 3.73 7.52
C THR A 40 6.06 2.43 6.95
N ILE A 41 5.06 1.82 7.61
CA ILE A 41 4.40 0.61 7.12
C ILE A 41 3.73 0.87 5.76
N SER A 42 3.05 2.01 5.60
CA SER A 42 2.38 2.37 4.35
C SER A 42 3.37 2.55 3.19
N LYS A 43 4.51 3.19 3.44
CA LYS A 43 5.60 3.34 2.44
C LYS A 43 6.14 1.98 2.02
N MET A 44 6.40 1.07 2.97
CA MET A 44 6.90 -0.28 2.67
C MET A 44 5.90 -1.10 1.86
N ARG A 45 4.61 -1.05 2.23
CA ARG A 45 3.53 -1.72 1.49
C ARG A 45 3.40 -1.16 0.07
N ARG A 46 3.45 0.16 -0.10
CA ARG A 46 3.40 0.81 -1.43
C ARG A 46 4.58 0.36 -2.30
N LYS A 47 5.79 0.37 -1.76
CA LYS A 47 6.99 -0.08 -2.48
C LYS A 47 6.88 -1.54 -2.91
N LYS A 48 6.39 -2.42 -2.03
CA LYS A 48 6.14 -3.82 -2.38
C LYS A 48 5.13 -3.95 -3.52
N LYS A 49 4.00 -3.24 -3.45
CA LYS A 49 2.97 -3.27 -4.50
C LYS A 49 3.47 -2.73 -5.84
N ASP A 50 4.30 -1.69 -5.84
CA ASP A 50 4.94 -1.18 -7.05
C ASP A 50 5.86 -2.22 -7.72
N LEU A 51 6.64 -2.95 -6.91
CA LEU A 51 7.49 -4.04 -7.40
C LEU A 51 6.65 -5.22 -7.92
N ASP A 52 5.63 -5.64 -7.17
CA ASP A 52 4.71 -6.71 -7.58
C ASP A 52 4.00 -6.32 -8.90
N TYR A 53 3.61 -5.06 -9.06
CA TYR A 53 2.98 -4.53 -10.29
C TYR A 53 3.94 -4.52 -11.48
N LYS A 54 5.21 -4.13 -11.30
CA LYS A 54 6.22 -4.16 -12.36
C LYS A 54 6.46 -5.58 -12.88
N THR A 55 6.49 -6.56 -11.98
CA THR A 55 6.57 -7.98 -12.36
C THR A 55 5.34 -8.39 -13.17
N LEU A 56 4.12 -8.08 -12.67
CA LEU A 56 2.89 -8.37 -13.38
C LEU A 56 2.84 -7.72 -14.78
N LEU A 57 3.30 -6.48 -14.91
CA LEU A 57 3.33 -5.76 -16.19
C LEU A 57 4.24 -6.46 -17.20
N LYS A 58 5.42 -6.92 -16.76
CA LYS A 58 6.32 -7.72 -17.60
C LYS A 58 5.66 -9.03 -18.01
N ASP A 59 5.05 -9.75 -17.07
CA ASP A 59 4.42 -11.03 -17.34
C ASP A 59 3.23 -10.88 -18.30
N LYS A 60 2.43 -9.83 -18.14
CA LYS A 60 1.35 -9.49 -19.09
C LYS A 60 1.90 -9.10 -20.45
N TRP A 61 2.96 -8.32 -20.52
CA TRP A 61 3.59 -8.02 -21.80
C TRP A 61 4.06 -9.29 -22.51
N LEU A 62 4.72 -10.22 -21.79
CA LEU A 62 5.12 -11.52 -22.35
C LEU A 62 3.91 -12.33 -22.82
N TYR A 63 2.84 -12.35 -22.03
CA TYR A 63 1.59 -13.05 -22.34
C TYR A 63 0.96 -12.56 -23.65
N TYR A 64 0.73 -11.25 -23.79
CA TYR A 64 0.15 -10.68 -25.01
C TYR A 64 1.06 -10.78 -26.24
N ASN A 65 2.36 -10.98 -26.04
CA ASN A 65 3.33 -11.17 -27.13
C ASN A 65 3.61 -12.67 -27.43
N GLY A 66 2.91 -13.60 -26.78
CA GLY A 66 3.11 -15.05 -26.97
C GLY A 66 4.46 -15.57 -26.46
N LYS A 67 5.12 -14.84 -25.56
CA LYS A 67 6.45 -15.16 -25.00
C LYS A 67 6.39 -15.79 -23.61
N LEU A 68 5.20 -15.92 -23.01
CA LEU A 68 5.01 -16.53 -21.71
C LEU A 68 4.79 -18.04 -21.86
N SER A 69 5.41 -18.87 -21.01
CA SER A 69 5.27 -20.33 -21.14
C SER A 69 3.89 -20.82 -20.69
N LYS A 70 3.48 -22.00 -21.18
CA LYS A 70 2.24 -22.65 -20.78
C LYS A 70 2.15 -22.86 -19.26
N ASP A 71 3.21 -23.38 -18.65
CA ASP A 71 3.26 -23.61 -17.19
C ASP A 71 3.06 -22.32 -16.39
N GLN A 72 3.57 -21.18 -16.90
CA GLN A 72 3.38 -19.88 -16.28
C GLN A 72 1.93 -19.39 -16.43
N ILE A 73 1.33 -19.55 -17.61
CA ILE A 73 -0.08 -19.23 -17.86
C ILE A 73 -0.99 -20.03 -16.92
N ASP A 74 -0.71 -21.33 -16.77
CA ASP A 74 -1.44 -22.25 -15.87
C ASP A 74 -1.29 -21.83 -14.41
N ALA A 75 -0.07 -21.50 -13.97
CA ALA A 75 0.20 -21.04 -12.62
C ALA A 75 -0.52 -19.72 -12.30
N PHE A 76 -0.60 -18.80 -13.26
CA PHE A 76 -1.33 -17.55 -13.14
C PHE A 76 -2.84 -17.70 -13.30
N LYS A 77 -3.32 -18.87 -13.76
CA LYS A 77 -4.71 -19.14 -14.13
C LYS A 77 -5.23 -18.12 -15.15
N TRP A 78 -4.39 -17.79 -16.13
CA TRP A 78 -4.79 -16.95 -17.25
C TRP A 78 -5.31 -17.84 -18.39
N GLU A 79 -6.19 -17.28 -19.22
CA GLU A 79 -6.61 -17.95 -20.45
C GLU A 79 -5.40 -18.22 -21.36
N TYR A 80 -5.50 -19.17 -22.29
CA TYR A 80 -4.44 -19.36 -23.28
C TYR A 80 -4.53 -18.38 -24.44
N ASP A 81 -5.73 -17.88 -24.70
CA ASP A 81 -5.97 -16.88 -25.72
C ASP A 81 -5.89 -15.47 -25.09
N PRO A 82 -4.80 -14.72 -25.33
CA PRO A 82 -4.67 -13.37 -24.82
C PRO A 82 -5.66 -12.37 -25.43
N PHE A 83 -6.20 -12.63 -26.63
CA PHE A 83 -7.11 -11.70 -27.33
C PHE A 83 -8.58 -12.13 -27.26
N GLY A 84 -8.85 -13.35 -26.81
CA GLY A 84 -10.22 -13.85 -26.62
C GLY A 84 -10.98 -14.01 -27.94
N GLY A 85 -10.31 -14.49 -28.98
CA GLY A 85 -10.87 -14.79 -30.29
C GLY A 85 -10.88 -13.63 -31.28
N LEU A 86 -10.19 -12.53 -30.97
CA LEU A 86 -10.00 -11.34 -31.83
C LEU A 86 -8.75 -11.44 -32.71
#